data_AF-A0A945LIU5-F1
#
_entry.id   AF-A0A945LIU5-F1
#
_cell.length_a   1.000
_cell.length_b   1.000
_cell.length_c   1.000
_cell.angle_alpha   90.00
_cell.angle_beta   90.00
_cell.angle_gamma   90.00
#
_symmetry.space_group_name_H-M   'P 1'
#
loop_
_entity.id
_entity.type
_entity.pdbx_description
1 polymer ?
#
loop_
_entity_poly.entity_id
_entity_poly.type
_entity_poly.pdbx_seq_one_letter_code
_entity_poly.pdbx_strand_id
1 'polypeptide(L)'
;MKVFCFLVSFFCFYSVFSQSKSELYIKQYAELAVSEMKEFGIPASITLSQGILESGNGESYLATEGKNHFGIKCHDWEGEEIYADDDKENECFRKYKKVQQSYRDHSEFLTKHSRYSPLFELDITDYKGWAKGLKKAGYATSPTYAEKLISIIERYNLQEFDQEEKDESLREKHLFVTHNYGFPFAYGIGLNYMQMDKYFISTDISSSFVFSGVSVGGGKHLFDKFYAAMSVNGIYHGYTNNYKHKLDVGINPKLTYVLDKKNKRILINAGFIYTLEEIKNKNIRATFSLTYLIK
;
A
#
# COMPACT_ATOMS: atom_id res chain seq x y z
N MET A 1 -59.68 8.68 7.99
CA MET A 1 -58.49 9.41 7.50
C MET A 1 -57.45 8.36 7.11
N LYS A 2 -57.15 8.23 5.81
CA LYS A 2 -56.28 7.17 5.26
C LYS A 2 -54.81 7.54 5.54
N VAL A 3 -54.08 6.69 6.26
CA VAL A 3 -52.64 6.86 6.51
C VAL A 3 -51.89 6.43 5.26
N PHE A 4 -51.14 7.36 4.68
CA PHE A 4 -50.35 7.18 3.47
C PHE A 4 -48.92 6.73 3.82
N CYS A 5 -48.39 5.84 2.98
CA CYS A 5 -47.07 5.20 3.06
C CYS A 5 -45.90 6.20 3.14
N PHE A 6 -44.80 5.77 3.79
CA PHE A 6 -43.45 6.09 3.33
C PHE A 6 -42.52 4.88 3.58
N LEU A 7 -42.35 4.05 2.55
CA LEU A 7 -41.24 3.10 2.44
C LEU A 7 -40.06 3.88 1.87
N VAL A 8 -39.09 4.23 2.72
CA VAL A 8 -37.82 4.80 2.29
C VAL A 8 -36.94 3.65 1.81
N SER A 9 -36.94 3.41 0.50
CA SER A 9 -35.96 2.53 -0.14
C SER A 9 -34.63 3.26 -0.22
N PHE A 10 -33.65 2.79 0.57
CA PHE A 10 -32.28 3.28 0.56
C PHE A 10 -31.58 2.71 -0.69
N PHE A 11 -31.72 3.40 -1.83
CA PHE A 11 -30.94 3.09 -3.02
C PHE A 11 -29.48 3.51 -2.78
N CYS A 12 -28.68 2.56 -2.33
CA CYS A 12 -27.23 2.70 -2.29
C CYS A 12 -26.71 2.69 -3.73
N PHE A 13 -26.44 3.87 -4.29
CA PHE A 13 -25.70 3.99 -5.55
C PHE A 13 -24.27 3.50 -5.33
N TYR A 14 -24.01 2.23 -5.62
CA TYR A 14 -22.65 1.76 -5.84
C TYR A 14 -22.20 2.30 -7.20
N SER A 15 -21.40 3.37 -7.19
CA SER A 15 -20.66 3.80 -8.38
C SER A 15 -19.66 2.70 -8.72
N VAL A 16 -19.99 1.86 -9.70
CA VAL A 16 -19.04 0.94 -10.31
C VAL A 16 -18.11 1.78 -11.17
N PHE A 17 -16.95 2.15 -10.64
CA PHE A 17 -15.89 2.74 -11.44
C PHE A 17 -15.39 1.68 -12.44
N SER A 18 -15.58 1.94 -13.74
CA SER A 18 -15.02 1.10 -14.80
C SER A 18 -13.51 1.34 -14.84
N GLN A 19 -12.73 0.30 -14.51
CA GLN A 19 -11.27 0.37 -14.54
C GLN A 19 -10.80 0.34 -16.00
N SER A 20 -9.92 1.26 -16.38
CA SER A 20 -9.30 1.28 -17.70
C SER A 20 -8.33 0.11 -17.87
N LYS A 21 -8.10 -0.29 -19.14
CA LYS A 21 -7.13 -1.37 -19.47
C LYS A 21 -5.73 -1.08 -18.95
N SER A 22 -5.31 0.18 -19.00
CA SER A 22 -4.03 0.63 -18.45
C SER A 22 -3.98 0.46 -16.93
N GLU A 23 -5.02 0.81 -16.19
CA GLU A 23 -5.06 0.60 -14.74
C GLU A 23 -5.05 -0.90 -14.36
N LEU A 24 -5.68 -1.77 -15.17
CA LEU A 24 -5.58 -3.21 -14.99
C LEU A 24 -4.15 -3.71 -15.21
N TYR A 25 -3.50 -3.25 -16.28
CA TYR A 25 -2.11 -3.56 -16.57
C TYR A 25 -1.18 -3.12 -15.43
N ILE A 26 -1.33 -1.87 -14.97
CA ILE A 26 -0.55 -1.31 -13.85
C ILE A 26 -0.77 -2.16 -12.60
N LYS A 27 -2.02 -2.46 -12.25
CA LYS A 27 -2.34 -3.30 -11.09
C LYS A 27 -1.68 -4.68 -11.18
N GLN A 28 -1.59 -5.25 -12.37
CA GLN A 28 -1.02 -6.58 -12.58
C GLN A 28 0.52 -6.59 -12.52
N TYR A 29 1.18 -5.54 -12.98
CA TYR A 29 2.64 -5.55 -13.19
C TYR A 29 3.43 -4.54 -12.37
N ALA A 30 2.80 -3.67 -11.58
CA ALA A 30 3.50 -2.67 -10.79
C ALA A 30 4.52 -3.28 -9.82
N GLU A 31 4.17 -4.34 -9.10
CA GLU A 31 5.10 -5.01 -8.17
C GLU A 31 6.32 -5.61 -8.91
N LEU A 32 6.09 -6.17 -10.10
CA LEU A 32 7.17 -6.68 -10.94
C LEU A 32 8.09 -5.55 -11.43
N ALA A 33 7.53 -4.44 -11.91
CA ALA A 33 8.30 -3.28 -12.35
C ALA A 33 9.13 -2.67 -11.20
N VAL A 34 8.57 -2.62 -9.99
CA VAL A 34 9.28 -2.18 -8.78
C VAL A 34 10.42 -3.15 -8.43
N SER A 35 10.21 -4.46 -8.53
CA SER A 35 11.27 -5.46 -8.31
C SER A 35 12.42 -5.30 -9.31
N GLU A 36 12.10 -5.10 -10.60
CA GLU A 36 13.10 -4.86 -11.64
C GLU A 36 13.82 -3.53 -11.43
N MET A 37 13.12 -2.49 -11.01
CA MET A 37 13.72 -1.20 -10.64
C MET A 37 14.75 -1.36 -9.51
N LYS A 38 14.40 -2.09 -8.43
CA LYS A 38 15.31 -2.33 -7.30
C LYS A 38 16.56 -3.08 -7.71
N GLU A 39 16.46 -3.98 -8.69
CA GLU A 39 17.57 -4.84 -9.09
C GLU A 39 18.46 -4.21 -10.17
N PHE A 40 17.87 -3.50 -11.14
CA PHE A 40 18.58 -2.96 -12.29
C PHE A 40 18.70 -1.43 -12.30
N GLY A 41 18.01 -0.71 -11.42
CA GLY A 41 18.08 0.76 -11.34
C GLY A 41 17.32 1.49 -12.46
N ILE A 42 16.36 0.82 -13.12
CA ILE A 42 15.48 1.44 -14.13
C ILE A 42 14.18 1.88 -13.43
N PRO A 43 13.75 3.15 -13.52
CA PRO A 43 12.54 3.60 -12.84
C PRO A 43 11.32 2.72 -13.16
N ALA A 44 10.57 2.33 -12.14
CA ALA A 44 9.39 1.48 -12.30
C ALA A 44 8.33 2.16 -13.20
N SER A 45 8.21 3.49 -13.13
CA SER A 45 7.35 4.30 -13.98
C SER A 45 7.73 4.21 -15.46
N ILE A 46 9.02 4.18 -15.77
CA ILE A 46 9.56 3.99 -17.12
C ILE A 46 9.20 2.59 -17.62
N THR A 47 9.53 1.56 -16.84
CA THR A 47 9.22 0.17 -17.18
C THR A 47 7.72 -0.04 -17.42
N LEU A 48 6.85 0.49 -16.55
CA LEU A 48 5.40 0.39 -16.70
C LEU A 48 4.88 1.17 -17.91
N SER A 49 5.37 2.38 -18.14
CA SER A 49 4.92 3.21 -19.26
C SER A 49 5.32 2.62 -20.62
N GLN A 50 6.54 2.08 -20.72
CA GLN A 50 6.98 1.32 -21.90
C GLN A 50 6.13 0.06 -22.06
N GLY A 51 5.95 -0.73 -20.99
CA GLY A 51 5.09 -1.91 -21.02
C GLY A 51 3.69 -1.59 -21.53
N ILE A 52 3.04 -0.52 -21.04
CA ILE A 52 1.73 -0.08 -21.51
C ILE A 52 1.74 0.28 -23.00
N LEU A 53 2.73 1.07 -23.42
CA LEU A 53 2.83 1.59 -24.78
C LEU A 53 3.13 0.48 -25.80
N GLU A 54 4.17 -0.31 -25.56
CA GLU A 54 4.67 -1.33 -26.50
C GLU A 54 3.73 -2.54 -26.57
N SER A 55 3.11 -2.93 -25.45
CA SER A 55 2.22 -4.11 -25.42
C SER A 55 0.77 -3.79 -25.76
N GLY A 56 0.41 -2.51 -25.90
CA GLY A 56 -0.99 -2.08 -26.04
C GLY A 56 -1.82 -2.42 -24.81
N ASN A 57 -1.32 -2.15 -23.60
CA ASN A 57 -1.88 -2.59 -22.31
C ASN A 57 -1.95 -4.12 -22.13
N GLY A 58 -1.00 -4.85 -22.71
CA GLY A 58 -0.89 -6.30 -22.62
C GLY A 58 -1.78 -7.08 -23.58
N GLU A 59 -2.40 -6.40 -24.54
CA GLU A 59 -3.39 -6.98 -25.46
C GLU A 59 -2.86 -7.22 -26.88
N SER A 60 -1.67 -6.70 -27.22
CA SER A 60 -1.06 -6.96 -28.52
C SER A 60 -0.76 -8.45 -28.72
N TYR A 61 -0.72 -8.88 -29.99
CA TYR A 61 -0.36 -10.25 -30.36
C TYR A 61 0.98 -10.71 -29.76
N LEU A 62 1.99 -9.83 -29.77
CA LEU A 62 3.29 -10.11 -29.15
C LEU A 62 3.19 -10.28 -27.63
N ALA A 63 2.32 -9.52 -26.95
CA ALA A 63 2.12 -9.64 -25.52
C ALA A 63 1.26 -10.85 -25.13
N THR A 64 0.22 -11.16 -25.89
CA THR A 64 -0.70 -12.27 -25.55
C THR A 64 -0.09 -13.63 -25.91
N GLU A 65 0.42 -13.79 -27.12
CA GLU A 65 0.96 -15.07 -27.63
C GLU A 65 2.46 -15.21 -27.40
N GLY A 66 3.20 -14.10 -27.48
CA GLY A 66 4.64 -14.08 -27.29
C GLY A 66 5.08 -13.83 -25.84
N LYS A 67 4.19 -13.32 -24.98
CA LYS A 67 4.52 -12.76 -23.65
C LYS A 67 5.60 -11.68 -23.71
N ASN A 68 5.80 -11.06 -24.87
CA ASN A 68 6.77 -10.01 -25.13
C ASN A 68 6.08 -8.65 -24.99
N HIS A 69 6.29 -8.01 -23.84
CA HIS A 69 5.63 -6.76 -23.50
C HIS A 69 6.38 -5.51 -23.95
N PHE A 70 7.60 -5.66 -24.49
CA PHE A 70 8.52 -4.55 -24.78
C PHE A 70 8.99 -4.54 -26.24
N GLY A 71 8.46 -5.43 -27.08
CA GLY A 71 8.80 -5.49 -28.51
C GLY A 71 10.26 -5.88 -28.78
N ILE A 72 10.90 -6.66 -27.92
CA ILE A 72 12.32 -7.01 -28.09
C ILE A 72 12.50 -7.97 -29.27
N LYS A 73 13.26 -7.53 -30.28
CA LYS A 73 13.57 -8.28 -31.51
C LYS A 73 14.61 -9.40 -31.25
N CYS A 74 14.64 -10.39 -32.13
CA CYS A 74 15.62 -11.48 -32.09
C CYS A 74 17.01 -10.96 -32.52
N HIS A 75 17.83 -10.58 -31.55
CA HIS A 75 19.26 -10.37 -31.73
C HIS A 75 19.99 -11.31 -30.77
N ASP A 76 20.82 -12.20 -31.31
CA ASP A 76 21.54 -13.25 -30.56
C ASP A 76 20.63 -14.03 -29.60
N TRP A 77 19.43 -14.38 -30.08
CA TRP A 77 18.39 -15.04 -29.29
C TRP A 77 18.34 -16.54 -29.61
N GLU A 78 18.45 -17.37 -28.58
CA GLU A 78 18.42 -18.84 -28.70
C GLU A 78 17.09 -19.45 -28.19
N GLY A 79 16.16 -18.60 -27.71
CA GLY A 79 14.89 -19.05 -27.17
C GLY A 79 13.79 -19.20 -28.24
N GLU A 80 12.54 -19.32 -27.78
CA GLU A 80 11.41 -19.37 -28.71
C GLU A 80 11.22 -18.03 -29.44
N GLU A 81 10.72 -18.08 -30.67
CA GLU A 81 10.52 -16.91 -31.51
C GLU A 81 9.03 -16.73 -31.84
N ILE A 82 8.64 -15.51 -32.13
CA ILE A 82 7.34 -15.15 -32.70
C ILE A 82 7.56 -14.10 -33.78
N TYR A 83 6.78 -14.17 -34.85
CA TYR A 83 6.93 -13.29 -36.00
C TYR A 83 5.74 -12.35 -36.10
N ALA A 84 6.00 -11.08 -36.36
CA ALA A 84 4.99 -10.04 -36.55
C ALA A 84 5.51 -8.94 -37.48
N ASP A 85 4.61 -8.20 -38.09
CA ASP A 85 4.95 -7.03 -38.89
C ASP A 85 5.18 -5.83 -37.97
N ASP A 86 6.26 -5.08 -38.19
CA ASP A 86 6.62 -3.86 -37.45
C ASP A 86 7.20 -2.79 -38.41
N ASP A 87 8.52 -2.62 -38.46
CA ASP A 87 9.18 -1.75 -39.46
C ASP A 87 9.25 -2.44 -40.83
N LYS A 88 9.32 -3.77 -40.82
CA LYS A 88 9.28 -4.65 -41.99
C LYS A 88 8.28 -5.77 -41.79
N GLU A 89 7.87 -6.39 -42.89
CA GLU A 89 7.05 -7.60 -42.83
C GLU A 89 7.85 -8.75 -42.19
N ASN A 90 7.17 -9.53 -41.36
CA ASN A 90 7.66 -10.78 -40.77
C ASN A 90 8.98 -10.63 -39.99
N GLU A 91 9.07 -9.63 -39.12
CA GLU A 91 10.21 -9.46 -38.22
C GLU A 91 10.15 -10.45 -37.05
N CYS A 92 11.33 -10.91 -36.62
CA CYS A 92 11.47 -11.85 -35.51
C CYS A 92 11.50 -11.11 -34.17
N PHE A 93 10.65 -11.57 -33.26
CA PHE A 93 10.59 -11.13 -31.86
C PHE A 93 10.83 -12.29 -30.91
N ARG A 94 11.43 -11.97 -29.77
CA ARG A 94 11.65 -12.94 -28.69
C ARG A 94 10.29 -13.39 -28.13
N LYS A 95 10.13 -14.68 -27.88
CA LYS A 95 8.96 -15.27 -27.23
C LYS A 95 9.36 -15.88 -25.90
N TYR A 96 8.51 -15.67 -24.90
CA TYR A 96 8.76 -16.07 -23.52
C TYR A 96 7.66 -16.99 -22.99
N LYS A 97 8.02 -17.81 -22.01
CA LYS A 97 7.08 -18.70 -21.32
C LYS A 97 6.21 -17.93 -20.32
N LYS A 98 6.74 -16.83 -19.78
CA LYS A 98 6.08 -15.98 -18.76
C LYS A 98 6.39 -14.51 -19.02
N VAL A 99 5.44 -13.63 -18.68
CA VAL A 99 5.61 -12.17 -18.82
C VAL A 99 6.78 -11.66 -17.98
N GLN A 100 7.03 -12.24 -16.81
CA GLN A 100 8.17 -11.90 -15.96
C GLN A 100 9.51 -12.00 -16.70
N GLN A 101 9.64 -12.93 -17.66
CA GLN A 101 10.87 -13.09 -18.43
C GLN A 101 11.06 -11.93 -19.43
N SER A 102 9.99 -11.36 -19.99
CA SER A 102 10.13 -10.18 -20.86
C SER A 102 10.47 -8.91 -20.09
N TYR A 103 9.98 -8.77 -18.86
CA TYR A 103 10.40 -7.70 -17.95
C TYR A 103 11.89 -7.83 -17.61
N ARG A 104 12.32 -9.03 -17.23
CA ARG A 104 13.73 -9.30 -16.95
C ARG A 104 14.64 -9.02 -18.15
N ASP A 105 14.25 -9.53 -19.32
CA ASP A 105 15.02 -9.35 -20.55
C ASP A 105 15.07 -7.88 -20.99
N HIS A 106 14.00 -7.12 -20.77
CA HIS A 106 14.00 -5.66 -20.96
C HIS A 106 15.00 -4.95 -20.04
N SER A 107 15.01 -5.29 -18.75
CA SER A 107 15.97 -4.72 -17.80
C SER A 107 17.42 -5.04 -18.18
N GLU A 108 17.68 -6.30 -18.54
CA GLU A 108 18.99 -6.74 -19.01
C GLU A 108 19.38 -6.05 -20.32
N PHE A 109 18.44 -5.89 -21.26
CA PHE A 109 18.68 -5.21 -22.53
C PHE A 109 19.14 -3.76 -22.32
N LEU A 110 18.45 -3.00 -21.47
CA LEU A 110 18.84 -1.63 -21.16
C LEU A 110 20.19 -1.56 -20.42
N THR A 111 20.44 -2.51 -19.52
CA THR A 111 21.68 -2.52 -18.71
C THR A 111 22.91 -2.95 -19.52
N LYS A 112 22.77 -3.92 -20.43
CA LYS A 112 23.88 -4.51 -21.21
C LYS A 112 24.33 -3.64 -22.38
N HIS A 113 23.44 -2.85 -22.98
CA HIS A 113 23.78 -2.07 -24.17
C HIS A 113 24.31 -0.69 -23.79
N SER A 114 25.60 -0.45 -24.08
CA SER A 114 26.34 0.77 -23.69
C SER A 114 25.67 2.09 -24.10
N ARG A 115 24.89 2.10 -25.19
CA ARG A 115 24.14 3.30 -25.62
C ARG A 115 23.14 3.83 -24.58
N TYR A 116 22.69 2.98 -23.65
CA TYR A 116 21.78 3.36 -22.57
C TYR A 116 22.52 3.70 -21.27
N SER A 117 23.83 3.45 -21.17
CA SER A 117 24.60 3.72 -19.94
C SER A 117 24.42 5.13 -19.35
N PRO A 118 24.30 6.23 -20.14
CA PRO A 118 24.09 7.56 -19.56
C PRO A 118 22.75 7.73 -18.84
N LEU A 119 21.77 6.84 -19.06
CA LEU A 119 20.50 6.86 -18.34
C LEU A 119 20.67 6.52 -16.87
N PHE A 120 21.61 5.63 -16.56
CA PHE A 120 21.87 5.15 -15.20
C PHE A 120 22.68 6.16 -14.36
N GLU A 121 23.10 7.29 -14.95
CA GLU A 121 23.66 8.44 -14.24
C GLU A 121 22.58 9.41 -13.75
N LEU A 122 21.34 9.27 -14.24
CA LEU A 122 20.20 10.09 -13.83
C LEU A 122 19.67 9.61 -12.48
N ASP A 123 19.03 10.52 -11.74
CA ASP A 123 18.26 10.16 -10.55
C ASP A 123 17.14 9.18 -10.95
N ILE A 124 16.90 8.16 -10.13
CA ILE A 124 15.85 7.16 -10.36
C ILE A 124 14.45 7.79 -10.40
N THR A 125 14.29 8.98 -9.82
CA THR A 125 13.03 9.74 -9.84
C THR A 125 12.91 10.68 -11.06
N ASP A 126 13.96 10.86 -11.88
CA ASP A 126 13.94 11.72 -13.08
C ASP A 126 13.39 10.98 -14.31
N TYR A 127 12.13 10.54 -14.23
CA TYR A 127 11.47 9.86 -15.34
C TYR A 127 11.42 10.70 -16.64
N LYS A 128 11.47 12.04 -16.54
CA LYS A 128 11.50 12.93 -17.72
C LYS A 128 12.86 12.88 -18.41
N GLY A 129 13.95 12.88 -17.66
CA GLY A 129 15.30 12.63 -18.15
C GLY A 129 15.40 11.26 -18.80
N TRP A 130 14.89 10.22 -18.12
CA TRP A 130 14.88 8.85 -18.63
C TRP A 130 14.15 8.71 -19.96
N ALA A 131 12.91 9.22 -20.07
CA ALA A 131 12.12 9.14 -21.31
C ALA A 131 12.82 9.84 -22.49
N LYS A 132 13.41 11.02 -22.26
CA LYS A 132 14.17 11.76 -23.29
C LYS A 132 15.45 11.02 -23.68
N GLY A 133 16.15 10.47 -22.70
CA GLY A 133 17.38 9.72 -22.90
C GLY A 133 17.15 8.42 -23.68
N LEU A 134 16.08 7.66 -23.39
CA LEU A 134 15.68 6.47 -24.14
C LEU A 134 15.47 6.77 -25.61
N LYS A 135 14.74 7.85 -25.91
CA LYS A 135 14.54 8.34 -27.29
C LYS A 135 15.87 8.73 -27.93
N LYS A 136 16.74 9.46 -27.21
CA LYS A 136 18.06 9.89 -27.71
C LYS A 136 18.99 8.69 -27.97
N ALA A 137 18.92 7.65 -27.15
CA ALA A 137 19.69 6.42 -27.27
C ALA A 137 19.17 5.47 -28.35
N GLY A 138 18.04 5.79 -29.00
CA GLY A 138 17.49 5.04 -30.11
C GLY A 138 16.66 3.81 -29.70
N TYR A 139 15.96 3.87 -28.55
CA TYR A 139 15.00 2.82 -28.19
C TYR A 139 13.85 2.75 -29.21
N ALA A 140 13.34 3.90 -29.66
CA ALA A 140 12.29 4.01 -30.67
C ALA A 140 12.58 5.13 -31.68
N THR A 141 12.10 4.96 -32.91
CA THR A 141 12.27 5.93 -34.01
C THR A 141 11.28 7.09 -33.93
N SER A 142 10.15 6.90 -33.23
CA SER A 142 9.08 7.89 -33.15
C SER A 142 9.56 9.21 -32.50
N PRO A 143 9.31 10.37 -33.13
CA PRO A 143 9.74 11.66 -32.57
C PRO A 143 9.04 12.00 -31.25
N THR A 144 7.82 11.49 -31.04
CA THR A 144 6.97 11.74 -29.87
C THR A 144 7.12 10.67 -28.78
N TYR A 145 8.09 9.76 -28.89
CA TYR A 145 8.24 8.64 -27.96
C TYR A 145 8.35 9.09 -26.50
N ALA A 146 9.26 10.03 -26.23
CA ALA A 146 9.47 10.55 -24.87
C ALA A 146 8.21 11.21 -24.30
N GLU A 147 7.48 11.97 -25.14
CA GLU A 147 6.24 12.65 -24.75
C GLU A 147 5.12 11.64 -24.41
N LYS A 148 5.03 10.55 -25.17
CA LYS A 148 4.07 9.46 -24.88
C LYS A 148 4.36 8.80 -23.55
N LEU A 149 5.62 8.46 -23.26
CA LEU A 149 5.99 7.87 -21.97
C LEU A 149 5.67 8.82 -20.81
N ILE A 150 6.10 10.09 -20.90
CA ILE A 150 5.81 11.11 -19.90
C ILE A 150 4.29 11.27 -19.71
N SER A 151 3.51 11.31 -20.79
CA SER A 151 2.06 11.42 -20.70
C SER A 151 1.41 10.23 -20.01
N ILE A 152 1.90 9.00 -20.23
CA ILE A 152 1.40 7.80 -19.55
C ILE A 152 1.76 7.86 -18.06
N ILE A 153 3.01 8.20 -17.73
CA ILE A 153 3.49 8.32 -16.35
C ILE A 153 2.66 9.34 -15.58
N GLU A 154 2.50 10.55 -16.12
CA GLU A 154 1.75 11.62 -15.45
C GLU A 154 0.25 11.31 -15.36
N ARG A 155 -0.35 10.70 -16.39
CA ARG A 155 -1.78 10.35 -16.40
C ARG A 155 -2.15 9.32 -15.34
N TYR A 156 -1.29 8.33 -15.12
CA TYR A 156 -1.52 7.25 -14.17
C TYR A 156 -0.70 7.38 -12.88
N ASN A 157 -0.03 8.52 -12.70
CA ASN A 157 0.77 8.84 -11.52
C ASN A 157 1.85 7.78 -11.22
N LEU A 158 2.48 7.23 -12.26
CA LEU A 158 3.37 6.07 -12.15
C LEU A 158 4.67 6.38 -11.40
N GLN A 159 5.07 7.64 -11.32
CA GLN A 159 6.26 8.06 -10.59
C GLN A 159 6.17 7.80 -9.07
N GLU A 160 4.97 7.49 -8.55
CA GLU A 160 4.82 7.00 -7.17
C GLU A 160 5.50 5.63 -6.95
N PHE A 161 5.68 4.84 -8.01
CA PHE A 161 6.41 3.57 -7.95
C PHE A 161 7.93 3.72 -8.00
N ASP A 162 8.45 4.90 -8.36
CA ASP A 162 9.90 5.16 -8.48
C ASP A 162 10.56 5.46 -7.13
N GLN A 163 9.75 5.64 -6.10
CA GLN A 163 10.26 5.88 -4.76
C GLN A 163 10.85 4.57 -4.24
N GLU A 164 12.16 4.57 -3.96
CA GLU A 164 12.77 3.53 -3.12
C GLU A 164 11.91 3.42 -1.85
N GLU A 165 11.48 2.20 -1.56
CA GLU A 165 10.44 1.90 -0.60
C GLU A 165 10.45 2.79 0.64
N LYS A 166 9.41 3.62 0.75
CA LYS A 166 8.74 3.74 2.06
C LYS A 166 7.96 2.44 2.30
N ASP A 167 8.73 1.41 2.61
CA ASP A 167 8.38 0.25 3.42
C ASP A 167 7.18 -0.58 2.89
N GLU A 168 7.45 -1.61 2.08
CA GLU A 168 6.46 -2.65 1.72
C GLU A 168 5.82 -3.34 2.95
N SER A 169 6.40 -3.20 4.15
CA SER A 169 5.79 -3.66 5.41
C SER A 169 4.51 -2.92 5.81
N LEU A 170 4.15 -1.83 5.11
CA LEU A 170 2.98 -1.01 5.39
C LEU A 170 1.72 -1.48 4.64
N ARG A 171 1.82 -2.34 3.62
CA ARG A 171 0.63 -2.75 2.83
C ARG A 171 0.01 -4.06 3.30
N GLU A 172 0.70 -4.86 4.11
CA GLU A 172 0.16 -6.12 4.61
C GLU A 172 -0.73 -5.94 5.86
N LYS A 173 -1.86 -6.64 5.83
CA LYS A 173 -2.72 -6.83 6.99
C LYS A 173 -2.01 -7.75 7.97
N HIS A 174 -1.67 -7.24 9.15
CA HIS A 174 -0.96 -8.03 10.16
C HIS A 174 -1.77 -8.14 11.44
N LEU A 175 -1.84 -9.37 11.96
CA LEU A 175 -2.26 -9.65 13.32
C LEU A 175 -1.02 -9.60 14.21
N PHE A 176 -1.08 -8.82 15.28
CA PHE A 176 0.00 -8.67 16.24
C PHE A 176 -0.48 -9.07 17.63
N VAL A 177 0.37 -9.75 18.37
CA VAL A 177 0.26 -9.81 19.83
C VAL A 177 0.80 -8.50 20.40
N THR A 178 0.09 -7.90 21.34
CA THR A 178 0.47 -6.59 21.88
C THR A 178 0.82 -6.65 23.36
N HIS A 179 1.82 -5.85 23.74
CA HIS A 179 2.10 -5.53 25.13
C HIS A 179 1.87 -4.03 25.36
N ASN A 180 0.98 -3.71 26.28
CA ASN A 180 0.59 -2.35 26.62
C ASN A 180 1.19 -1.97 27.97
N TYR A 181 1.80 -0.80 28.06
CA TYR A 181 2.32 -0.24 29.31
C TYR A 181 1.81 1.17 29.49
N GLY A 182 1.23 1.50 30.64
CA GLY A 182 0.68 2.84 30.81
C GLY A 182 -0.23 3.04 32.01
N PHE A 183 -0.92 4.16 32.01
CA PHE A 183 -1.85 4.58 33.03
C PHE A 183 -3.29 4.59 32.50
N PRO A 184 -4.29 4.06 33.25
CA PRO A 184 -4.21 3.59 34.64
C PRO A 184 -3.83 2.11 34.83
N PHE A 185 -3.81 1.31 33.76
CA PHE A 185 -3.77 -0.15 33.87
C PHE A 185 -2.39 -0.78 34.03
N ALA A 186 -1.30 -0.03 34.28
CA ALA A 186 0.09 -0.49 34.43
C ALA A 186 0.64 -1.36 33.27
N TYR A 187 0.07 -2.54 33.05
CA TYR A 187 0.41 -3.51 32.02
C TYR A 187 -0.84 -4.13 31.38
N GLY A 188 -0.77 -4.50 30.10
CA GLY A 188 -1.80 -5.30 29.44
C GLY A 188 -1.26 -6.09 28.26
N ILE A 189 -2.02 -7.11 27.87
CA ILE A 189 -1.76 -7.93 26.68
C ILE A 189 -2.96 -7.87 25.76
N GLY A 190 -2.73 -7.94 24.45
CA GLY A 190 -3.82 -7.87 23.50
C GLY A 190 -3.53 -8.50 22.16
N LEU A 191 -4.54 -8.45 21.29
CA LEU A 191 -4.45 -8.79 19.89
C LEU A 191 -4.83 -7.55 19.09
N ASN A 192 -3.98 -7.16 18.14
CA ASN A 192 -4.19 -6.01 17.29
C ASN A 192 -4.13 -6.43 15.82
N TYR A 193 -5.25 -6.28 15.13
CA TYR A 193 -5.32 -6.44 13.69
C TYR A 193 -5.15 -5.07 13.05
N MET A 194 -4.07 -4.88 12.30
CA MET A 194 -3.73 -3.58 11.72
C MET A 194 -3.60 -3.70 10.20
N GLN A 195 -4.31 -2.81 9.50
CA GLN A 195 -4.01 -2.47 8.11
C GLN A 195 -3.42 -1.07 8.11
N MET A 196 -2.11 -1.00 7.86
CA MET A 196 -1.39 0.27 8.00
C MET A 196 -1.99 1.35 7.09
N ASP A 197 -1.97 2.57 7.63
CA ASP A 197 -2.42 3.80 7.00
C ASP A 197 -3.91 3.77 6.59
N LYS A 198 -4.69 2.83 7.17
CA LYS A 198 -6.15 2.76 7.02
C LYS A 198 -6.85 2.64 8.36
N TYR A 199 -6.70 1.50 9.04
CA TYR A 199 -7.39 1.23 10.30
C TYR A 199 -6.72 0.12 11.12
N PHE A 200 -7.05 0.07 12.41
CA PHE A 200 -6.73 -1.06 13.27
C PHE A 200 -7.92 -1.44 14.15
N ILE A 201 -7.93 -2.68 14.60
CA ILE A 201 -8.87 -3.23 15.58
C ILE A 201 -8.03 -3.83 16.71
N SER A 202 -8.39 -3.54 17.96
CA SER A 202 -7.68 -4.07 19.13
C SER A 202 -8.63 -4.71 20.13
N THR A 203 -8.15 -5.78 20.76
CA THR A 203 -8.72 -6.36 21.95
C THR A 203 -7.61 -6.49 22.99
N ASP A 204 -7.83 -5.96 24.19
CA ASP A 204 -6.78 -5.89 25.20
C ASP A 204 -7.34 -6.28 26.58
N ILE A 205 -6.57 -7.07 27.33
CA ILE A 205 -6.77 -7.36 28.75
C ILE A 205 -5.65 -6.66 29.51
N SER A 206 -5.99 -5.76 30.43
CA SER A 206 -5.03 -4.92 31.14
C SER A 206 -5.25 -4.95 32.64
N SER A 207 -4.21 -4.79 33.45
CA SER A 207 -4.28 -4.92 34.90
C SER A 207 -3.21 -4.13 35.65
N SER A 208 -3.65 -3.44 36.69
CA SER A 208 -2.86 -2.69 37.67
C SER A 208 -3.15 -3.19 39.08
N PHE A 209 -2.50 -2.60 40.09
CA PHE A 209 -2.80 -2.90 41.50
C PHE A 209 -4.25 -2.60 41.92
N VAL A 210 -4.94 -1.69 41.22
CA VAL A 210 -6.27 -1.21 41.61
C VAL A 210 -7.37 -1.68 40.65
N PHE A 211 -7.03 -1.79 39.36
CA PHE A 211 -7.99 -2.04 38.27
C PHE A 211 -7.55 -3.21 37.40
N SER A 212 -8.49 -4.06 37.03
CA SER A 212 -8.37 -4.98 35.90
C SER A 212 -9.37 -4.56 34.83
N GLY A 213 -9.06 -4.73 33.55
CA GLY A 213 -9.95 -4.30 32.48
C GLY A 213 -9.83 -5.14 31.23
N VAL A 214 -10.94 -5.22 30.50
CA VAL A 214 -11.01 -5.77 29.14
C VAL A 214 -11.49 -4.65 28.23
N SER A 215 -10.85 -4.48 27.08
CA SER A 215 -11.22 -3.48 26.10
C SER A 215 -11.30 -4.06 24.70
N VAL A 216 -12.26 -3.54 23.93
CA VAL A 216 -12.42 -3.82 22.50
C VAL A 216 -12.59 -2.48 21.80
N GLY A 217 -11.82 -2.26 20.75
CA GLY A 217 -11.86 -0.99 20.03
C GLY A 217 -11.17 -1.04 18.69
N GLY A 218 -10.99 0.14 18.12
CA GLY A 218 -10.27 0.31 16.88
C GLY A 218 -9.99 1.78 16.60
N GLY A 219 -9.20 2.01 15.57
CA GLY A 219 -8.89 3.35 15.11
C GLY A 219 -8.81 3.45 13.61
N LYS A 220 -9.03 4.65 13.09
CA LYS A 220 -8.92 5.00 11.67
C LYS A 220 -7.80 6.01 11.49
N HIS A 221 -7.02 5.84 10.43
CA HIS A 221 -6.00 6.80 10.02
C HIS A 221 -6.62 8.17 9.77
N LEU A 222 -5.93 9.23 10.23
CA LEU A 222 -6.32 10.62 10.02
C LEU A 222 -5.39 11.31 9.03
N PHE A 223 -4.13 11.47 9.41
CA PHE A 223 -3.06 12.11 8.65
C PHE A 223 -1.71 11.66 9.21
N ASP A 224 -0.68 11.66 8.36
CA ASP A 224 0.67 11.23 8.72
C ASP A 224 0.69 9.89 9.48
N LYS A 225 1.12 9.93 10.75
CA LYS A 225 1.25 8.78 11.65
C LYS A 225 0.16 8.75 12.73
N PHE A 226 -0.90 9.54 12.57
CA PHE A 226 -1.96 9.72 13.55
C PHE A 226 -3.24 8.96 13.19
N TYR A 227 -3.84 8.36 14.22
CA TYR A 227 -5.11 7.64 14.16
C TYR A 227 -6.07 8.18 15.23
N ALA A 228 -7.32 8.43 14.84
CA ALA A 228 -8.40 8.60 15.81
C ALA A 228 -8.91 7.21 16.20
N ALA A 229 -8.96 6.93 17.50
CA ALA A 229 -9.37 5.64 18.00
C ALA A 229 -10.39 5.75 19.13
N MET A 230 -11.19 4.69 19.29
CA MET A 230 -12.16 4.57 20.36
C MET A 230 -12.24 3.10 20.80
N SER A 231 -12.32 2.87 22.11
CA SER A 231 -12.61 1.55 22.66
C SER A 231 -13.75 1.59 23.66
N VAL A 232 -14.41 0.45 23.84
CA VAL A 232 -15.32 0.15 24.95
C VAL A 232 -14.55 -0.69 25.94
N ASN A 233 -14.67 -0.38 27.23
CA ASN A 233 -13.92 -0.99 28.31
C ASN A 233 -14.87 -1.51 29.39
N GLY A 234 -14.67 -2.73 29.86
CA GLY A 234 -15.17 -3.22 31.14
C GLY A 234 -14.05 -3.12 32.17
N ILE A 235 -14.26 -2.37 33.25
CA ILE A 235 -13.26 -2.07 34.28
C ILE A 235 -13.73 -2.65 35.60
N TYR A 236 -12.94 -3.57 36.14
CA TYR A 236 -13.15 -4.18 37.44
C TYR A 236 -12.27 -3.50 38.50
N HIS A 237 -12.91 -3.06 39.58
CA HIS A 237 -12.25 -2.43 40.72
C HIS A 237 -12.00 -3.48 41.80
N GLY A 238 -10.75 -3.91 41.93
CA GLY A 238 -10.36 -4.99 42.85
C GLY A 238 -10.20 -4.53 44.30
N TYR A 239 -9.82 -3.26 44.50
CA TYR A 239 -9.62 -2.66 45.83
C TYR A 239 -10.40 -1.34 45.92
N THR A 240 -11.50 -1.35 46.68
CA THR A 240 -12.23 -0.13 47.05
C THR A 240 -12.19 0.01 48.57
N ASN A 241 -12.21 1.23 49.09
CA ASN A 241 -12.18 1.52 50.55
C ASN A 241 -13.28 0.79 51.35
N ASN A 242 -14.28 0.20 50.68
CA ASN A 242 -15.40 -0.51 51.28
C ASN A 242 -15.46 -2.02 50.90
N TYR A 243 -14.39 -2.61 50.35
CA TYR A 243 -14.33 -4.01 49.88
C TYR A 243 -15.44 -4.42 48.89
N LYS A 244 -16.11 -3.46 48.26
CA LYS A 244 -17.12 -3.73 47.24
C LYS A 244 -16.42 -3.85 45.89
N HIS A 245 -16.39 -5.08 45.38
CA HIS A 245 -16.05 -5.35 44.00
C HIS A 245 -17.05 -4.67 43.08
N LYS A 246 -16.56 -3.94 42.08
CA LYS A 246 -17.42 -3.18 41.17
C LYS A 246 -16.94 -3.35 39.73
N LEU A 247 -17.88 -3.65 38.85
CA LEU A 247 -17.68 -3.62 37.41
C LEU A 247 -18.28 -2.32 36.88
N ASP A 248 -17.50 -1.58 36.11
CA ASP A 248 -17.92 -0.37 35.42
C ASP A 248 -17.69 -0.53 33.92
N VAL A 249 -18.52 0.13 33.11
CA VAL A 249 -18.43 0.11 31.65
C VAL A 249 -18.20 1.54 31.19
N GLY A 250 -17.27 1.72 30.26
CA GLY A 250 -16.92 3.04 29.77
C GLY A 250 -16.36 3.04 28.36
N ILE A 251 -16.26 4.22 27.78
CA ILE A 251 -15.62 4.44 26.49
C ILE A 251 -14.26 5.13 26.67
N ASN A 252 -13.33 4.88 25.76
CA ASN A 252 -12.03 5.53 25.74
C ASN A 252 -11.73 6.07 24.33
N PRO A 253 -12.19 7.29 23.99
CA PRO A 253 -11.65 8.01 22.85
C PRO A 253 -10.17 8.33 23.09
N LYS A 254 -9.33 8.09 22.08
CA LYS A 254 -7.89 8.29 22.14
C LYS A 254 -7.32 8.69 20.77
N LEU A 255 -6.24 9.46 20.82
CA LEU A 255 -5.36 9.70 19.69
C LEU A 255 -4.20 8.73 19.77
N THR A 256 -3.95 8.00 18.68
CA THR A 256 -2.86 7.03 18.58
C THR A 256 -1.84 7.53 17.56
N TYR A 257 -0.59 7.64 17.97
CA TYR A 257 0.55 7.97 17.12
C TYR A 257 1.43 6.75 16.91
N VAL A 258 1.78 6.45 15.66
CA VAL A 258 2.66 5.33 15.31
C VAL A 258 4.11 5.80 15.33
N LEU A 259 4.88 5.36 16.33
CA LEU A 259 6.29 5.68 16.46
C LEU A 259 7.12 4.77 15.54
N ASP A 260 7.73 5.39 14.55
CA ASP A 260 8.50 4.69 13.53
C ASP A 260 9.99 4.70 13.88
N LYS A 261 10.46 3.60 14.48
CA LYS A 261 11.90 3.38 14.71
C LYS A 261 12.58 2.47 13.67
N LYS A 262 11.82 1.86 12.74
CA LYS A 262 12.26 1.02 11.59
C LYS A 262 11.17 0.06 11.08
N ASN A 263 10.11 -0.19 11.87
CA ASN A 263 9.10 -1.22 11.60
C ASN A 263 7.70 -0.86 12.15
N LYS A 264 7.43 0.43 12.46
CA LYS A 264 6.15 0.90 13.04
C LYS A 264 5.58 0.06 14.22
N ARG A 265 6.42 -0.57 15.05
CA ARG A 265 5.99 -1.53 16.09
C ARG A 265 5.52 -0.90 17.40
N ILE A 266 5.52 0.42 17.52
CA ILE A 266 5.22 1.10 18.78
C ILE A 266 4.10 2.11 18.54
N LEU A 267 3.02 1.98 19.29
CA LEU A 267 1.91 2.93 19.30
C LEU A 267 1.95 3.74 20.60
N ILE A 268 1.91 5.06 20.48
CA ILE A 268 1.73 5.98 21.60
C ILE A 268 0.26 6.37 21.63
N ASN A 269 -0.44 6.06 22.71
CA ASN A 269 -1.85 6.34 22.88
C ASN A 269 -2.05 7.39 23.97
N ALA A 270 -2.81 8.43 23.67
CA ALA A 270 -3.25 9.43 24.65
C ALA A 270 -4.76 9.64 24.52
N GLY A 271 -5.49 9.59 25.64
CA GLY A 271 -6.94 9.68 25.61
C GLY A 271 -7.56 9.91 26.99
N PHE A 272 -8.86 9.64 27.07
CA PHE A 272 -9.64 9.78 28.30
C PHE A 272 -10.60 8.62 28.45
N ILE A 273 -10.68 8.02 29.63
CA ILE A 273 -11.75 7.08 29.95
C ILE A 273 -12.94 7.88 30.48
N TYR A 274 -14.12 7.50 30.00
CA TYR A 274 -15.42 7.96 30.49
C TYR A 274 -16.22 6.73 30.88
N THR A 275 -16.21 6.39 32.17
CA THR A 275 -17.11 5.35 32.70
C THR A 275 -18.47 5.93 33.12
N LEU A 276 -19.48 5.06 33.29
CA LEU A 276 -20.79 5.48 33.77
C LEU A 276 -20.72 6.14 35.16
N GLU A 277 -19.81 5.68 36.03
CA GLU A 277 -19.57 6.32 37.32
C GLU A 277 -18.87 7.68 37.19
N GLU A 278 -17.83 7.76 36.36
CA GLU A 278 -17.07 8.99 36.13
C GLU A 278 -17.97 10.10 35.58
N ILE A 279 -18.86 9.75 34.65
CA ILE A 279 -19.87 10.68 34.12
C ILE A 279 -20.81 11.17 35.23
N LYS A 280 -21.32 10.27 36.09
CA LYS A 280 -22.18 10.65 37.23
C LYS A 280 -21.47 11.59 38.21
N ASN A 281 -20.19 11.34 38.44
CA ASN A 281 -19.37 12.10 39.38
C ASN A 281 -18.66 13.30 38.74
N LYS A 282 -18.93 13.59 37.45
CA LYS A 282 -18.27 14.64 36.65
C LYS A 282 -16.74 14.58 36.72
N ASN A 283 -16.21 13.36 36.79
CA ASN A 283 -14.77 13.11 36.78
C ASN A 283 -14.35 12.58 35.41
N ILE A 284 -13.10 12.83 35.02
CA ILE A 284 -12.53 12.35 33.76
C ILE A 284 -11.15 11.80 34.06
N ARG A 285 -10.84 10.62 33.55
CA ARG A 285 -9.54 10.00 33.75
C ARG A 285 -8.72 10.04 32.47
N ALA A 286 -7.60 10.76 32.50
CA ALA A 286 -6.64 10.71 31.41
C ALA A 286 -6.04 9.30 31.28
N THR A 287 -5.78 8.88 30.05
CA THR A 287 -5.05 7.67 29.73
C THR A 287 -3.82 7.98 28.90
N PHE A 288 -2.75 7.26 29.19
CA PHE A 288 -1.54 7.28 28.39
C PHE A 288 -0.96 5.87 28.35
N SER A 289 -0.68 5.34 27.17
CA SER A 289 -0.06 4.03 27.04
C SER A 289 0.86 3.91 25.84
N LEU A 290 1.86 3.04 25.99
CA LEU A 290 2.75 2.60 24.94
C LEU A 290 2.39 1.15 24.60
N THR A 291 2.00 0.90 23.35
CA THR A 291 1.68 -0.43 22.83
C THR A 291 2.81 -0.92 21.95
N TYR A 292 3.40 -2.06 22.29
CA TYR A 292 4.38 -2.76 21.46
C TYR A 292 3.67 -3.84 20.64
N LEU A 293 3.83 -3.81 19.33
CA LEU A 293 3.32 -4.79 18.38
C LEU A 293 4.38 -5.89 18.15
N ILE A 294 4.03 -7.13 18.47
CA ILE A 294 4.86 -8.33 18.30
C ILE A 294 4.21 -9.21 17.21
N LYS A 295 5.00 -9.59 16.19
CA LYS A 295 4.57 -10.56 15.16
C LYS A 295 4.60 -11.97 15.73
#